data_AF-A0A6I1NN23-F1
#
_entry.id   AF-A0A6I1NN23-F1
#
_cell.length_a   1.000
_cell.length_b   1.000
_cell.length_c   1.000
_cell.angle_alpha   90.00
_cell.angle_beta   90.00
_cell.angle_gamma   90.00
#
_symmetry.space_group_name_H-M   'P 1'
#
loop_
_entity.id
_entity.type
_entity.pdbx_description
1 polymer ?
#
loop_
_entity_poly.entity_id
_entity_poly.type
_entity_poly.pdbx_seq_one_letter_code
_entity_poly.pdbx_strand_id
1 'polypeptide(L)'
;MHLKILLPFKVFAEEHEVLRIVAESLSGAFGLLPNRLDCAAALVPGILTYETREGGEVCLAVDEGVLVKTGGEVLVCVRDAIGNMDLAQLRQVIEREFLSRHEQEQSVRSALAKLESSFIRRFAALHHE
;
A
#
# COMPACT_ATOMS: atom_id res chain seq x y z
N MET A 1 -1.59 -20.20 -3.35
CA MET A 1 -0.53 -19.17 -3.34
C MET A 1 -0.09 -18.95 -1.91
N HIS A 2 1.10 -18.42 -1.70
CA HIS A 2 1.60 -18.01 -0.38
C HIS A 2 1.58 -16.49 -0.29
N LEU A 3 0.76 -15.93 0.60
CA LEU A 3 0.61 -14.49 0.78
C LEU A 3 1.34 -14.06 2.04
N LYS A 4 2.18 -13.02 1.92
CA LYS A 4 2.71 -12.28 3.08
C LYS A 4 2.34 -10.81 2.98
N ILE A 5 1.77 -10.28 4.05
CA ILE A 5 1.51 -8.86 4.22
C ILE A 5 2.54 -8.33 5.22
N LEU A 6 3.35 -7.38 4.76
CA LEU A 6 4.52 -6.87 5.44
C LEU A 6 4.33 -5.38 5.72
N LEU A 7 4.54 -5.00 6.98
CA LEU A 7 4.67 -3.62 7.41
C LEU A 7 6.15 -3.33 7.68
N PRO A 8 6.59 -2.06 7.69
CA PRO A 8 7.98 -1.70 7.95
C PRO A 8 8.53 -2.24 9.27
N PHE A 9 7.65 -2.53 10.23
CA PHE A 9 8.00 -2.92 11.60
C PHE A 9 7.53 -4.32 12.01
N LYS A 10 6.76 -5.04 11.18
CA LYS A 10 6.31 -6.41 11.48
C LYS A 10 5.77 -7.14 10.25
N VAL A 11 5.72 -8.47 10.34
CA VAL A 11 4.84 -9.29 9.49
C VAL A 11 3.40 -9.12 10.01
N PHE A 12 2.49 -8.63 9.17
CA PHE A 12 1.10 -8.41 9.54
C PHE A 12 0.27 -9.69 9.40
N ALA A 13 0.42 -10.39 8.28
CA ALA A 13 -0.24 -11.66 8.02
C ALA A 13 0.63 -12.53 7.12
N GLU A 14 0.58 -13.85 7.33
CA GLU A 14 1.22 -14.85 6.50
C GLU A 14 0.23 -16.01 6.33
N GLU A 15 -0.17 -16.24 5.08
CA GLU A 15 -1.27 -17.14 4.74
C GLU A 15 -0.86 -18.11 3.63
N HIS A 16 -1.12 -19.39 3.86
CA HIS A 16 -0.89 -20.45 2.89
C HIS A 16 -2.20 -20.79 2.16
N GLU A 17 -2.06 -21.51 1.05
CA GLU A 17 -3.21 -22.01 0.26
C GLU A 17 -4.22 -20.93 -0.17
N VAL A 18 -3.74 -19.70 -0.40
CA VAL A 18 -4.59 -18.61 -0.89
C VAL A 18 -5.07 -18.89 -2.31
N LEU A 19 -6.38 -18.79 -2.51
CA LEU A 19 -7.12 -19.10 -3.73
C LEU A 19 -7.36 -17.87 -4.60
N ARG A 20 -7.49 -16.69 -4.00
CA ARG A 20 -7.75 -15.41 -4.67
C ARG A 20 -7.21 -14.28 -3.84
N ILE A 21 -6.69 -13.25 -4.51
CA ILE A 21 -6.36 -11.95 -3.91
C ILE A 21 -6.98 -10.87 -4.79
N VAL A 22 -7.58 -9.84 -4.19
CA VAL A 22 -8.07 -8.64 -4.86
C VAL A 22 -7.44 -7.45 -4.15
N ALA A 23 -6.88 -6.52 -4.91
CA ALA A 23 -6.25 -5.31 -4.40
C ALA A 23 -6.54 -4.12 -5.32
N GLU A 24 -6.30 -2.92 -4.83
CA GLU A 24 -6.54 -1.67 -5.56
C GLU A 24 -5.21 -1.03 -5.99
N SER A 25 -5.17 -0.59 -7.23
CA SER A 25 -4.08 0.21 -7.80
C SER A 25 -4.61 1.56 -8.30
N LEU A 26 -3.71 2.43 -8.74
CA LEU A 26 -4.08 3.69 -9.41
C LEU A 26 -4.97 3.48 -10.64
N SER A 27 -4.88 2.33 -11.30
CA SER A 27 -5.70 1.98 -12.47
C SER A 27 -7.02 1.30 -12.11
N GLY A 28 -7.31 1.15 -10.81
CA GLY A 28 -8.47 0.46 -10.29
C GLY A 28 -8.14 -0.89 -9.66
N ALA A 29 -9.19 -1.64 -9.33
CA ALA A 29 -9.10 -2.95 -8.70
C ALA A 29 -8.60 -4.04 -9.66
N PHE A 30 -7.78 -4.95 -9.15
CA PHE A 30 -7.29 -6.09 -9.89
C PHE A 30 -7.24 -7.34 -9.00
N GLY A 31 -7.35 -8.51 -9.64
CA GLY A 31 -7.33 -9.81 -8.97
C GLY A 31 -6.15 -10.67 -9.37
N LEU A 32 -5.66 -11.47 -8.43
CA LEU A 32 -4.67 -12.52 -8.64
C LEU A 32 -5.28 -13.87 -8.33
N LEU A 33 -5.12 -14.80 -9.27
CA LEU A 33 -5.43 -16.21 -9.13
C LEU A 33 -4.14 -17.04 -9.15
N PRO A 34 -4.16 -18.29 -8.67
CA PRO A 34 -3.02 -19.19 -8.78
C PRO A 34 -2.53 -19.28 -10.23
N ASN A 35 -1.21 -19.39 -10.40
CA ASN A 35 -0.54 -19.45 -11.71
C ASN A 35 -0.62 -18.19 -12.57
N ARG A 36 -1.08 -17.05 -12.02
CA ARG A 36 -0.89 -15.74 -12.67
C ARG A 36 0.60 -15.51 -12.92
N LEU A 37 0.98 -14.93 -14.07
CA LEU A 37 2.39 -14.58 -14.34
C LEU A 37 2.92 -13.56 -13.34
N ASP A 38 4.24 -13.56 -13.16
CA ASP A 38 4.95 -12.65 -12.27
C ASP A 38 4.67 -11.18 -12.61
N CYS A 39 4.47 -10.38 -11.56
CA CYS A 39 4.14 -8.96 -11.70
C CYS A 39 4.51 -8.16 -10.45
N ALA A 40 4.59 -6.85 -10.62
CA ALA A 40 4.63 -5.89 -9.52
C ALA A 40 3.58 -4.81 -9.80
N ALA A 41 2.91 -4.34 -8.76
CA ALA A 41 1.89 -3.30 -8.84
C ALA A 41 2.02 -2.34 -7.66
N ALA A 42 1.94 -1.04 -7.93
CA ALA A 42 1.78 -0.04 -6.89
C ALA A 42 0.34 -0.10 -6.35
N LEU A 43 0.21 -0.12 -5.03
CA LEU A 43 -1.06 -0.13 -4.32
C LEU A 43 -1.39 1.29 -3.85
N VAL A 44 -2.67 1.62 -3.93
CA VAL A 44 -3.25 2.81 -3.30
C VAL A 44 -3.92 2.41 -1.98
N PRO A 45 -4.18 3.38 -1.06
CA PRO A 45 -4.97 3.09 0.13
C PRO A 45 -6.35 2.54 -0.27
N GLY A 46 -6.72 1.38 0.26
CA GLY A 46 -7.90 0.66 -0.21
C GLY A 46 -8.14 -0.64 0.53
N ILE A 47 -9.04 -1.46 0.00
CA ILE A 47 -9.37 -2.75 0.59
C ILE A 47 -8.63 -3.85 -0.17
N LEU A 48 -7.83 -4.62 0.57
CA LEU A 48 -7.27 -5.87 0.10
C LEU A 48 -8.14 -7.02 0.61
N THR A 49 -8.56 -7.88 -0.31
CA THR A 49 -9.33 -9.07 0.00
C THR A 49 -8.55 -10.29 -0.42
N TYR A 50 -8.46 -11.29 0.45
CA TYR A 50 -7.91 -12.59 0.07
C TYR A 50 -8.83 -13.71 0.53
N GLU A 51 -8.78 -14.83 -0.18
CA GLU A 51 -9.58 -16.00 0.13
C GLU A 51 -8.66 -17.19 0.35
N THR A 52 -8.78 -17.83 1.52
CA THR A 52 -8.07 -19.07 1.85
C THR A 52 -9.00 -20.26 1.73
N ARG A 53 -8.44 -21.44 1.45
CA ARG A 53 -9.22 -22.68 1.35
C ARG A 53 -9.95 -23.03 2.65
N GLU A 54 -9.37 -22.72 3.80
CA GLU A 54 -9.91 -23.09 5.12
C GLU A 54 -10.66 -21.94 5.81
N GLY A 55 -10.23 -20.69 5.61
CA GLY A 55 -10.71 -19.52 6.35
C GLY A 55 -11.72 -18.63 5.62
N GLY A 56 -12.07 -18.95 4.37
CA GLY A 56 -12.99 -18.15 3.57
C GLY A 56 -12.42 -16.80 3.15
N GLU A 57 -13.30 -15.84 2.90
CA GLU A 57 -12.93 -14.49 2.46
C GLU A 57 -12.56 -13.59 3.64
N VAL A 58 -11.37 -12.99 3.58
CA VAL A 58 -10.85 -12.04 4.56
C VAL A 58 -10.62 -10.70 3.88
N CYS A 59 -11.16 -9.64 4.49
CA CYS A 59 -10.97 -8.26 4.05
C CYS A 59 -10.10 -7.50 5.05
N LEU A 60 -9.17 -6.71 4.54
CA LEU A 60 -8.34 -5.81 5.31
C LEU A 60 -8.16 -4.46 4.61
N ALA A 61 -8.03 -3.41 5.39
CA ALA A 61 -7.63 -2.10 4.89
C ALA A 61 -6.10 -2.08 4.77
N VAL A 62 -5.60 -1.65 3.62
CA VAL A 62 -4.17 -1.42 3.38
C VAL A 62 -3.95 0.03 3.03
N ASP A 63 -2.81 0.57 3.47
CA ASP A 63 -2.31 1.85 3.00
C ASP A 63 -1.53 1.68 1.68
N GLU A 64 -0.98 2.78 1.15
CA GLU A 64 -0.12 2.75 -0.03
C GLU A 64 1.09 1.83 0.14
N GLY A 65 1.49 1.20 -0.97
CA GLY A 65 2.57 0.22 -0.96
C GLY A 65 2.80 -0.43 -2.30
N VAL A 66 3.39 -1.62 -2.27
CA VAL A 66 3.73 -2.40 -3.46
C VAL A 66 3.35 -3.86 -3.24
N LEU A 67 2.69 -4.43 -4.24
CA LEU A 67 2.48 -5.86 -4.36
C LEU A 67 3.49 -6.44 -5.36
N VAL A 68 4.12 -7.55 -5.01
CA VAL A 68 4.99 -8.33 -5.90
C VAL A 68 4.52 -9.78 -5.90
N LYS A 69 4.27 -10.34 -7.08
CA LYS A 69 3.97 -11.74 -7.28
C LYS A 69 5.13 -12.40 -8.02
N THR A 70 5.67 -13.48 -7.46
CA THR A 70 6.75 -14.26 -8.06
C THR A 70 6.51 -15.76 -7.82
N GLY A 71 6.40 -16.55 -8.89
CA GLY A 71 6.12 -17.98 -8.78
C GLY A 71 4.83 -18.28 -8.01
N GLY A 72 4.92 -18.93 -6.84
CA GLY A 72 3.78 -19.20 -5.96
C GLY A 72 3.57 -18.17 -4.85
N GLU A 73 4.47 -17.19 -4.73
CA GLU A 73 4.49 -16.22 -3.63
C GLU A 73 3.94 -14.86 -4.06
N VAL A 74 3.25 -14.22 -3.11
CA VAL A 74 2.71 -12.87 -3.22
C VAL A 74 3.13 -12.11 -1.97
N LEU A 75 3.93 -11.06 -2.17
CA LEU A 75 4.38 -10.15 -1.12
C LEU A 75 3.62 -8.84 -1.26
N VAL A 76 3.05 -8.36 -0.16
CA VAL A 76 2.36 -7.08 -0.08
C VAL A 76 3.09 -6.25 0.97
N CYS A 77 3.86 -5.28 0.52
CA CYS A 77 4.62 -4.36 1.37
C CYS A 77 3.88 -3.03 1.43
N VAL A 78 3.23 -2.73 2.55
CA VAL A 78 2.41 -1.52 2.74
C VAL A 78 2.85 -0.79 3.99
N ARG A 79 2.59 0.52 4.07
CA ARG A 79 2.99 1.33 5.24
C ARG A 79 2.24 0.93 6.51
N ASP A 80 0.95 0.69 6.36
CA ASP A 80 0.06 0.26 7.43
C ASP A 80 -1.00 -0.70 6.89
N ALA A 81 -1.53 -1.54 7.77
CA ALA A 81 -2.59 -2.48 7.46
C ALA A 81 -3.44 -2.75 8.70
N ILE A 82 -4.76 -2.81 8.51
CA ILE A 82 -5.73 -3.04 9.58
C ILE A 82 -6.70 -4.12 9.11
N GLY A 83 -6.95 -5.11 9.97
CA GLY A 83 -7.82 -6.27 9.69
C GLY A 83 -8.70 -6.61 10.88
N ASN A 84 -9.48 -7.68 10.76
CA ASN A 84 -10.41 -8.18 11.79
C ASN A 84 -11.52 -7.19 12.18
N MET A 85 -11.99 -6.38 11.23
CA MET A 85 -13.09 -5.44 11.41
C MET A 85 -14.15 -5.69 10.34
N ASP A 86 -15.37 -5.20 10.57
CA ASP A 86 -16.38 -5.23 9.52
C ASP A 86 -16.00 -4.30 8.35
N LEU A 87 -16.55 -4.57 7.17
CA LEU A 87 -16.22 -3.82 5.96
C LEU A 87 -16.55 -2.32 6.07
N ALA A 88 -17.60 -1.96 6.82
CA ALA A 88 -18.01 -0.57 7.00
C ALA A 88 -17.01 0.19 7.89
N GLN A 89 -16.49 -0.47 8.92
CA GLN A 89 -15.45 0.05 9.80
C GLN A 89 -14.13 0.21 9.04
N LEU A 90 -13.73 -0.78 8.23
CA LEU A 90 -12.53 -0.69 7.39
C LEU A 90 -12.59 0.52 6.45
N ARG A 91 -13.74 0.80 5.84
CA ARG A 91 -13.92 1.99 4.99
C ARG A 91 -13.74 3.29 5.77
N GLN A 92 -14.27 3.39 6.98
CA GLN A 92 -14.09 4.59 7.81
C GLN A 92 -12.62 4.81 8.20
N VAL A 93 -11.89 3.72 8.47
CA VAL A 93 -10.47 3.76 8.79
C VAL A 93 -9.66 4.28 7.60
N ILE A 94 -9.94 3.80 6.38
CA ILE A 94 -9.27 4.28 5.16
C ILE A 94 -9.51 5.78 4.96
N GLU A 95 -10.78 6.22 5.09
CA GLU A 95 -11.14 7.62 4.88
C GLU A 95 -10.50 8.57 5.92
N ARG A 96 -10.43 8.15 7.19
CA ARG A 96 -9.97 9.03 8.27
C ARG A 96 -8.46 8.96 8.50
N GLU A 97 -7.86 7.78 8.48
CA GLU A 97 -6.48 7.60 8.91
C GLU A 97 -5.50 7.60 7.75
N PHE A 98 -5.83 6.97 6.61
CA PHE A 98 -4.88 6.88 5.50
C PHE A 98 -4.93 8.13 4.61
N LEU A 99 -6.12 8.58 4.21
CA LEU A 99 -6.22 9.78 3.35
C LEU A 99 -5.72 11.06 4.06
N SER A 100 -6.08 11.26 5.33
CA SER A 100 -5.66 12.47 6.05
C SER A 100 -4.15 12.52 6.32
N ARG A 101 -3.53 11.37 6.64
CA ARG A 101 -2.07 11.27 6.79
C ARG A 101 -1.36 11.51 5.47
N HIS A 102 -1.86 10.93 4.38
CA HIS A 102 -1.26 11.09 3.06
C HIS A 102 -1.22 12.56 2.61
N GLU A 103 -2.34 13.29 2.75
CA GLU A 103 -2.40 14.71 2.37
C GLU A 103 -1.46 15.58 3.22
N GLN A 104 -1.41 15.32 4.53
CA GLN A 104 -0.55 16.09 5.44
C GLN A 104 0.93 15.83 5.16
N GLU A 105 1.34 14.57 4.98
CA GLU A 105 2.71 14.21 4.64
C GLU A 105 3.13 14.80 3.28
N GLN A 106 2.25 14.72 2.27
CA GLN A 106 2.52 15.27 0.95
C GLN A 106 2.68 16.79 0.98
N SER A 107 1.86 17.49 1.76
CA SER A 107 1.94 18.94 1.97
C SER A 107 3.27 19.36 2.61
N VAL A 108 3.67 18.69 3.69
CA VAL A 108 4.94 18.96 4.39
C VAL A 108 6.13 18.70 3.47
N ARG A 109 6.14 17.57 2.76
CA ARG A 109 7.23 17.20 1.84
C ARG A 109 7.34 18.18 0.67
N SER A 110 6.22 18.64 0.13
CA SER A 110 6.17 19.66 -0.92
C SER A 110 6.70 21.01 -0.44
N ALA A 111 6.33 21.43 0.78
CA ALA A 111 6.84 22.67 1.38
C ALA A 111 8.36 22.62 1.58
N LEU A 112 8.90 21.52 2.09
CA LEU A 112 10.35 21.33 2.26
C LEU A 112 11.09 21.34 0.92
N ALA A 113 10.61 20.62 -0.09
CA ALA A 113 11.23 20.59 -1.42
C ALA A 113 11.27 21.99 -2.08
N LYS A 114 10.23 22.81 -1.86
CA LYS A 114 10.20 24.21 -2.32
C LYS A 114 11.21 25.09 -1.57
N LEU A 115 11.34 24.91 -0.25
CA LEU A 115 12.31 25.64 0.56
C LEU A 115 13.74 25.29 0.14
N GLU A 116 14.06 24.01 -0.02
CA GLU A 116 15.37 23.55 -0.50
C GLU A 116 15.70 24.12 -1.89
N SER A 117 14.76 24.02 -2.83
CA SER A 117 14.94 24.54 -4.18
C SER A 117 15.14 26.06 -4.20
N SER A 118 14.38 26.79 -3.39
CA SER A 118 14.52 28.25 -3.24
C SER A 118 15.86 28.63 -2.60
N PHE A 119 16.30 27.88 -1.60
CA PHE A 119 17.59 28.09 -0.94
C PHE A 119 18.75 27.89 -1.92
N ILE A 120 18.77 26.78 -2.66
CA ILE A 120 19.81 26.50 -3.68
C ILE A 120 19.84 27.61 -4.73
N ARG A 121 18.67 28.04 -5.24
CA ARG A 121 18.57 29.11 -6.24
C ARG A 121 19.15 30.43 -5.73
N ARG A 122 18.82 30.82 -4.49
CA ARG A 122 19.32 32.07 -3.88
C ARG A 122 20.82 31.99 -3.58
N PHE A 123 21.31 30.84 -3.13
CA PHE A 123 22.73 30.64 -2.86
C PHE A 123 23.58 30.66 -4.14
N ALA A 124 23.11 30.03 -5.22
CA ALA A 124 23.77 30.06 -6.52
C ALA A 124 23.84 31.48 -7.11
N ALA A 125 22.81 32.31 -6.89
CA ALA A 125 22.80 33.71 -7.31
C ALA A 125 23.84 34.56 -6.57
N LEU A 126 24.08 34.30 -5.28
CA LEU A 126 25.10 35.01 -4.48
C LEU A 126 26.55 34.64 -4.85
N HIS A 127 26.77 33.50 -5.49
CA HIS A 127 28.09 33.07 -5.96
C HIS A 127 28.47 33.60 -7.36
N HIS A 128 27.54 34.29 -8.04
CA HIS A 128 27.76 34.90 -9.35
C HIS A 128 27.99 36.44 -9.26
N GLU A 129 28.22 36.97 -8.05
CA GLU A 129 28.82 38.29 -7.79
C GLU A 129 30.27 38.11 -7.28
#